data_AF-A0A819R057-F1
#
_entry.id   AF-A0A819R057-F1
#
_cell.length_a   1.000
_cell.length_b   1.000
_cell.length_c   1.000
_cell.angle_alpha   90.00
_cell.angle_beta   90.00
_cell.angle_gamma   90.00
#
_symmetry.space_group_name_H-M   'P 1'
#
loop_
_entity.id
_entity.type
_entity.pdbx_description
1 polymer ?
#
loop_
_entity_poly.entity_id
_entity_poly.type
_entity_poly.pdbx_seq_one_letter_code
_entity_poly.pdbx_strand_id
1 'polypeptide(L)'
;MNGKIYRTRSYSTNESIWSVTLDAESQEGPFQLIATQKMSNGSQKSISLNDILFGDVWLCSGQSNMGMAVQKMFNSSIEIENAAKYPKVRLFAASKQQSIKPEEELLGIGLKWSIASPVSVGNAYTSAVCWLYGRMIYEGLDDKRPIGLIHTSWGGTSIEL
;
A
#
# COMPACT_ATOMS: atom_id res chain seq x y z
N MET A 1 -8.63 -14.99 8.86
CA MET A 1 -8.84 -15.55 7.49
C MET A 1 -9.14 -17.02 7.63
N ASN A 2 -10.03 -17.57 6.80
CA ASN A 2 -10.33 -19.01 6.79
C ASN A 2 -10.72 -19.58 8.17
N GLY A 3 -11.45 -18.80 8.98
CA GLY A 3 -11.85 -19.20 10.34
C GLY A 3 -10.72 -19.21 11.39
N LYS A 4 -9.45 -18.97 11.01
CA LYS A 4 -8.34 -18.89 11.97
C LYS A 4 -8.43 -17.62 12.81
N ILE A 5 -8.23 -17.79 14.11
CA ILE A 5 -8.19 -16.72 15.12
C ILE A 5 -6.76 -16.59 15.61
N TYR A 6 -6.21 -15.39 15.50
CA TYR A 6 -4.91 -15.04 16.04
C TYR A 6 -5.11 -14.09 17.23
N ARG A 7 -4.22 -14.18 18.23
CA ARG A 7 -4.26 -13.32 19.42
C ARG A 7 -2.90 -12.67 19.61
N THR A 8 -2.92 -11.40 19.96
CA THR A 8 -1.74 -10.64 20.34
C THR A 8 -2.07 -9.68 21.47
N ARG A 9 -1.04 -9.17 22.13
CA ARG A 9 -1.11 -8.12 23.14
C ARG A 9 0.08 -7.21 22.95
N SER A 10 -0.05 -5.93 23.32
CA SER A 10 1.14 -5.11 23.52
C SER A 10 1.96 -5.69 24.67
N TYR A 11 3.28 -5.77 24.50
CA TYR A 11 4.20 -6.35 25.48
C TYR A 11 4.78 -5.30 26.43
N SER A 12 4.56 -4.01 26.16
CA SER A 12 5.01 -2.89 26.99
C SER A 12 3.82 -2.05 27.43
N THR A 13 3.79 -1.64 28.70
CA THR A 13 2.72 -0.83 29.30
C THR A 13 2.57 0.55 28.65
N ASN A 14 3.56 1.00 27.87
CA ASN A 14 3.56 2.28 27.17
C ASN A 14 3.53 2.15 25.63
N GLU A 15 3.48 0.93 25.08
CA GLU A 15 3.39 0.74 23.63
C GLU A 15 1.93 0.53 23.22
N SER A 16 1.37 1.47 22.47
CA SER A 16 0.08 1.36 21.79
C SER A 16 0.13 0.46 20.55
N ILE A 17 1.34 0.03 20.17
CA ILE A 17 1.60 -0.75 18.96
C ILE A 17 1.57 -2.23 19.31
N TRP A 18 0.76 -2.98 18.57
CA TRP A 18 0.72 -4.44 18.62
C TRP A 18 0.89 -4.98 17.22
N SER A 19 1.47 -6.16 17.11
CA SER A 19 1.60 -6.88 15.84
C SER A 19 1.19 -8.33 16.01
N VAL A 20 0.73 -8.92 14.92
CA VAL A 20 0.44 -10.35 14.83
C VAL A 20 0.91 -10.84 13.47
N THR A 21 1.63 -11.96 13.46
CA THR A 21 2.04 -12.60 12.21
C THR A 21 0.96 -13.62 11.83
N LEU A 22 0.48 -13.53 10.60
CA LEU A 22 -0.47 -14.49 10.04
C LEU A 22 0.31 -15.64 9.41
N ASP A 23 -0.28 -16.84 9.42
CA ASP A 23 0.25 -17.94 8.61
C ASP A 23 0.27 -17.53 7.14
N ALA A 24 1.24 -18.07 6.38
CA ALA A 24 1.28 -17.87 4.95
C ALA A 24 -0.05 -18.31 4.31
N GLU A 25 -0.63 -17.43 3.50
CA GLU A 25 -1.89 -17.67 2.80
C GLU A 25 -1.58 -17.97 1.33
N SER A 26 -2.02 -19.14 0.88
CA SER A 26 -1.83 -19.61 -0.49
C SER A 26 -2.88 -19.08 -1.46
N GLN A 27 -4.03 -18.64 -0.93
CA GLN A 27 -5.09 -18.04 -1.71
C GLN A 27 -4.88 -16.53 -1.81
N GLU A 28 -5.15 -15.95 -2.97
CA GLU A 28 -4.88 -14.53 -3.20
C GLU A 28 -5.91 -13.59 -2.54
N GLY A 29 -7.10 -14.10 -2.20
CA GLY A 29 -8.24 -13.33 -1.70
C GLY A 29 -9.28 -13.02 -2.79
N PRO A 30 -10.17 -12.02 -2.58
CA PRO A 30 -10.18 -11.11 -1.44
C PRO A 30 -10.64 -11.77 -0.13
N PHE A 31 -10.02 -11.37 0.98
CA PHE A 31 -10.42 -11.78 2.32
C PHE A 31 -11.02 -10.65 3.13
N GLN A 32 -11.68 -11.05 4.21
CA GLN A 32 -12.04 -10.19 5.33
C GLN A 32 -11.18 -10.52 6.55
N LEU A 33 -10.65 -9.49 7.21
CA LEU A 33 -10.02 -9.56 8.51
C LEU A 33 -10.86 -8.77 9.50
N ILE A 34 -11.29 -9.42 10.58
CA ILE A 34 -11.99 -8.77 11.69
C ILE A 34 -11.02 -8.72 12.87
N ALA A 35 -10.65 -7.51 13.28
CA ALA A 35 -9.88 -7.28 14.50
C ALA A 35 -10.86 -6.94 15.63
N THR A 36 -10.75 -7.64 16.76
CA THR A 36 -11.61 -7.39 17.93
C THR A 36 -10.79 -7.17 19.19
N GLN A 37 -11.17 -6.18 19.99
CA GLN A 37 -10.56 -5.87 21.27
C GLN A 37 -11.61 -5.90 22.38
N LYS A 38 -11.34 -6.65 23.44
CA LYS A 38 -12.14 -6.63 24.67
C LYS A 38 -11.64 -5.49 25.56
N MET A 39 -12.55 -4.64 25.99
CA MET A 39 -12.28 -3.47 26.83
C MET A 39 -12.40 -3.82 28.31
N SER A 40 -11.79 -3.00 29.18
CA SER A 40 -11.82 -3.19 30.65
C SER A 40 -13.23 -3.13 31.23
N ASN A 41 -14.14 -2.36 30.63
CA ASN A 41 -15.55 -2.25 31.03
C ASN A 41 -16.42 -3.43 30.52
N GLY A 42 -15.82 -4.49 29.97
CA GLY A 42 -16.53 -5.67 29.47
C GLY A 42 -17.08 -5.53 28.05
N SER A 43 -17.06 -4.33 27.45
CA SER A 43 -17.47 -4.13 26.05
C SER A 43 -16.46 -4.69 25.05
N GLN A 44 -16.89 -4.85 23.80
CA GLN A 44 -16.03 -5.30 22.69
C GLN A 44 -16.08 -4.30 21.54
N LYS A 45 -14.91 -3.88 21.07
CA LYS A 45 -14.76 -3.08 19.85
C LYS A 45 -14.32 -3.99 18.71
N SER A 46 -14.86 -3.78 17.51
CA SER A 46 -14.45 -4.50 16.31
C SER A 46 -14.18 -3.54 15.15
N ILE A 47 -13.24 -3.92 14.29
CA ILE A 47 -12.93 -3.27 13.03
C ILE A 47 -12.89 -4.36 11.97
N SER A 48 -13.57 -4.14 10.84
CA SER A 48 -13.52 -5.05 9.70
C SER A 48 -12.74 -4.42 8.56
N LEU A 49 -11.72 -5.12 8.09
CA LEU A 49 -10.97 -4.82 6.88
C LEU A 49 -11.46 -5.78 5.79
N ASN A 50 -11.89 -5.22 4.66
CA ASN A 50 -12.40 -5.96 3.51
C ASN A 50 -11.46 -5.77 2.31
N ASP A 51 -11.60 -6.61 1.29
CA ASP A 51 -10.78 -6.55 0.07
C ASP A 51 -9.27 -6.70 0.35
N ILE A 52 -8.92 -7.65 1.24
CA ILE A 52 -7.53 -7.96 1.55
C ILE A 52 -7.01 -8.97 0.53
N LEU A 53 -5.92 -8.61 -0.15
CA LEU A 53 -5.21 -9.48 -1.07
C LEU A 53 -3.84 -9.87 -0.51
N PHE A 54 -3.40 -11.09 -0.80
CA PHE A 54 -2.05 -11.56 -0.48
C PHE A 54 -1.21 -11.64 -1.74
N GLY A 55 -0.03 -11.02 -1.72
CA GLY A 55 0.87 -10.94 -2.85
C GLY A 55 2.10 -10.10 -2.53
N ASP A 56 2.75 -9.58 -3.55
CA ASP A 56 4.03 -8.90 -3.40
C ASP A 56 3.84 -7.40 -3.21
N VAL A 57 4.66 -6.80 -2.34
CA VAL A 57 4.64 -5.36 -2.07
C VAL A 57 5.99 -4.76 -2.43
N TRP A 58 5.96 -3.73 -3.27
CA TRP A 58 7.14 -3.04 -3.77
C TRP A 58 7.19 -1.61 -3.26
N LEU A 59 8.34 -1.22 -2.70
CA LEU A 59 8.62 0.14 -2.27
C LEU A 59 9.34 0.90 -3.39
N CYS A 60 8.67 1.91 -3.92
CA CYS A 60 9.15 2.80 -4.96
C CYS A 60 9.67 4.11 -4.34
N SER A 61 10.96 4.14 -4.02
CA SER A 61 11.64 5.29 -3.43
C SER A 61 12.71 5.88 -4.35
N GLY A 62 13.37 6.94 -3.92
CA GLY A 62 14.41 7.65 -4.66
C GLY A 62 14.03 9.11 -4.90
N GLN A 63 14.44 9.65 -6.05
CA GLN A 63 14.37 11.09 -6.34
C GLN A 63 13.34 11.49 -7.41
N SER A 64 13.52 12.67 -8.02
CA SER A 64 12.58 13.31 -8.94
C SER A 64 12.12 12.42 -10.11
N ASN A 65 13.00 11.58 -10.65
CA ASN A 65 12.65 10.66 -11.73
C ASN A 65 11.68 9.56 -11.26
N MET A 66 11.86 9.02 -10.05
CA MET A 66 10.86 8.14 -9.44
C MET A 66 9.58 8.93 -9.14
N GLY A 67 9.69 10.20 -8.76
CA GLY A 67 8.56 11.07 -8.46
C GLY A 67 7.81 11.64 -9.67
N MET A 68 8.18 11.29 -10.90
CA MET A 68 7.48 11.74 -12.09
C MET A 68 6.09 11.10 -12.13
N ALA A 69 5.03 11.91 -12.15
CA ALA A 69 3.65 11.43 -12.15
C ALA A 69 3.26 10.75 -13.48
N VAL A 70 2.37 9.75 -13.44
CA VAL A 70 1.83 9.10 -14.66
C VAL A 70 1.22 10.12 -15.62
N GLN A 71 0.58 11.18 -15.13
CA GLN A 71 0.03 12.24 -15.99
C GLN A 71 1.08 12.91 -16.90
N LYS A 72 2.37 12.86 -16.50
CA LYS A 72 3.48 13.53 -17.20
C LYS A 72 4.28 12.59 -18.12
N MET A 73 3.98 11.28 -18.15
CA MET A 73 4.64 10.37 -19.08
C MET A 73 4.03 10.42 -20.48
N PHE A 74 4.79 9.96 -21.47
CA PHE A 74 4.27 9.72 -22.81
C PHE A 74 3.13 8.69 -22.79
N ASN A 75 2.10 8.87 -23.62
CA ASN A 75 0.90 8.02 -23.65
C ASN A 75 0.11 7.93 -22.32
N SER A 76 0.23 8.94 -21.45
CA SER A 76 -0.43 8.94 -20.14
C SER A 76 -1.94 8.69 -20.20
N SER A 77 -2.66 9.27 -21.17
CA SER A 77 -4.11 9.09 -21.31
C SER A 77 -4.50 7.61 -21.49
N ILE A 78 -3.79 6.89 -22.37
CA ILE A 78 -4.03 5.47 -22.65
C ILE A 78 -3.70 4.63 -21.41
N GLU A 79 -2.60 4.96 -20.75
CA GLU A 79 -2.14 4.24 -19.56
C GLU A 79 -3.14 4.39 -18.39
N ILE A 80 -3.63 5.62 -18.18
CA ILE A 80 -4.64 5.95 -17.16
C ILE A 80 -5.97 5.27 -17.46
N GLU A 81 -6.46 5.32 -18.70
CA GLU A 81 -7.72 4.68 -19.10
C GLU A 81 -7.68 3.17 -18.88
N ASN A 82 -6.55 2.54 -19.19
CA ASN A 82 -6.37 1.10 -19.05
C ASN A 82 -6.15 0.63 -17.61
N ALA A 83 -5.96 1.54 -16.65
CA ALA A 83 -5.64 1.19 -15.26
C ALA A 83 -6.66 0.23 -14.62
N ALA A 84 -7.94 0.32 -14.98
CA ALA A 84 -9.00 -0.56 -14.46
C ALA A 84 -8.84 -2.04 -14.87
N LYS A 85 -7.98 -2.35 -15.85
CA LYS A 85 -7.65 -3.73 -16.28
C LYS A 85 -6.80 -4.49 -15.25
N TYR A 86 -6.30 -3.81 -14.22
CA TYR A 86 -5.42 -4.38 -13.21
C TYR A 86 -6.05 -4.39 -11.80
N PRO A 87 -7.19 -5.06 -11.61
CA PRO A 87 -7.98 -4.98 -10.37
C PRO A 87 -7.29 -5.61 -9.15
N LYS A 88 -6.15 -6.28 -9.32
CA LYS A 88 -5.31 -6.82 -8.24
C LYS A 88 -4.04 -6.01 -7.99
N VAL A 89 -3.84 -4.91 -8.72
CA VAL A 89 -2.79 -3.94 -8.42
C VAL A 89 -3.35 -2.88 -7.47
N ARG A 90 -2.58 -2.56 -6.43
CA ARG A 90 -2.92 -1.57 -5.41
C ARG A 90 -1.84 -0.50 -5.35
N LEU A 91 -2.26 0.75 -5.18
CA LEU A 91 -1.40 1.92 -5.20
C LEU A 91 -1.55 2.71 -3.91
N PHE A 92 -0.42 3.15 -3.38
CA PHE A 92 -0.34 4.07 -2.26
C PHE A 92 0.79 5.07 -2.48
N ALA A 93 0.59 6.30 -2.04
CA ALA A 93 1.65 7.31 -2.04
C ALA A 93 1.63 8.08 -0.72
N ALA A 94 2.79 8.11 -0.06
CA ALA A 94 3.00 9.00 1.08
C ALA A 94 2.98 10.46 0.60
N SER A 95 2.43 11.36 1.43
CA SER A 95 2.55 12.80 1.17
C SER A 95 3.99 13.22 1.43
N LYS A 96 4.46 14.22 0.68
CA LYS A 96 5.78 14.79 0.86
C LYS A 96 5.77 15.71 2.07
N GLN A 97 6.18 15.18 3.22
CA GLN A 97 6.44 15.96 4.42
C GLN A 97 7.84 15.67 4.96
N GLN A 98 8.58 16.73 5.29
CA GLN A 98 9.90 16.61 5.90
C GLN A 98 9.77 16.46 7.41
N SER A 99 10.65 15.66 8.00
CA SER A 99 10.92 15.70 9.43
C SER A 99 12.42 15.72 9.66
N ILE A 100 12.84 16.42 10.72
CA ILE A 100 14.22 16.44 11.21
C ILE A 100 14.51 15.27 12.15
N LYS A 101 13.50 14.46 12.46
CA LYS A 101 13.60 13.25 13.28
C LYS A 101 12.86 12.09 12.59
N PRO A 102 13.20 10.83 12.91
CA PRO A 102 12.39 9.70 12.50
C PRO A 102 10.95 9.85 13.04
N GLU A 103 9.96 9.54 12.19
CA GLU A 103 8.55 9.53 12.56
C GLU A 103 8.04 8.08 12.60
N GLU A 104 7.21 7.77 13.59
CA GLU A 104 6.59 6.44 13.74
C GLU A 104 5.40 6.25 12.81
N GLU A 105 4.77 7.36 12.39
CA GLU A 105 3.58 7.39 11.56
C GLU A 105 3.80 8.30 10.34
N LEU A 106 3.07 8.01 9.27
CA LEU A 106 3.09 8.88 8.08
C LEU A 106 2.49 10.24 8.42
N LEU A 107 3.28 11.30 8.23
CA LEU A 107 2.82 12.67 8.46
C LEU A 107 1.73 13.13 7.48
N GLY A 108 1.58 12.42 6.35
CA GLY A 108 0.45 12.61 5.45
C GLY A 108 0.37 11.55 4.35
N ILE A 109 -0.80 11.48 3.72
CA ILE A 109 -1.10 10.54 2.64
C ILE A 109 -1.47 11.34 1.38
N GLY A 110 -0.72 11.13 0.30
CA GLY A 110 -1.03 11.72 -1.01
C GLY A 110 -2.07 10.90 -1.77
N LEU A 111 -1.89 9.56 -1.79
CA LEU A 111 -2.85 8.61 -2.33
C LEU A 111 -3.08 7.50 -1.30
N LYS A 112 -4.33 7.37 -0.84
CA LYS A 112 -4.75 6.25 0.03
C LYS A 112 -4.58 4.93 -0.70
N TRP A 113 -4.41 3.83 0.03
CA TRP A 113 -4.32 2.49 -0.53
C TRP A 113 -5.54 2.21 -1.41
N SER A 114 -5.34 2.17 -2.72
CA SER A 114 -6.42 2.22 -3.71
C SER A 114 -6.25 1.16 -4.78
N ILE A 115 -7.37 0.65 -5.28
CA ILE A 115 -7.43 -0.18 -6.49
C ILE A 115 -6.89 0.62 -7.68
N ALA A 116 -6.16 -0.02 -8.59
CA ALA A 116 -5.79 0.59 -9.86
C ALA A 116 -7.04 1.00 -10.64
N SER A 117 -7.12 2.29 -10.98
CA SER A 117 -8.24 2.90 -11.68
C SER A 117 -7.75 4.17 -12.37
N PRO A 118 -8.51 4.71 -13.35
CA PRO A 118 -8.16 5.99 -13.95
C PRO A 118 -7.96 7.11 -12.92
N VAL A 119 -8.74 7.08 -11.82
CA VAL A 119 -8.63 8.07 -10.73
C VAL A 119 -7.35 7.90 -9.91
N SER A 120 -7.00 6.68 -9.52
CA SER A 120 -5.82 6.43 -8.68
C SER A 120 -4.53 6.52 -9.48
N VAL A 121 -4.49 5.98 -10.71
CA VAL A 121 -3.32 6.02 -11.60
C VAL A 121 -3.13 7.41 -12.19
N GLY A 122 -4.21 8.10 -12.58
CA GLY A 122 -4.17 9.47 -13.06
C GLY A 122 -3.97 10.52 -11.97
N ASN A 123 -3.71 10.14 -10.72
CA ASN A 123 -3.46 11.06 -9.63
C ASN A 123 -2.04 11.67 -9.72
N ALA A 124 -1.88 12.93 -9.28
CA ALA A 124 -0.59 13.62 -9.25
C ALA A 124 0.48 12.96 -8.36
N TYR A 125 0.08 12.12 -7.39
CA TYR A 125 0.99 11.40 -6.49
C TYR A 125 1.44 10.04 -7.03
N THR A 126 0.86 9.53 -8.12
CA THR A 126 1.21 8.21 -8.66
C THR A 126 2.43 8.30 -9.56
N SER A 127 3.53 7.67 -9.12
CA SER A 127 4.77 7.55 -9.90
C SER A 127 4.55 6.73 -11.17
N ALA A 128 4.97 7.29 -12.31
CA ALA A 128 4.94 6.62 -13.61
C ALA A 128 5.80 5.36 -13.61
N VAL A 129 7.02 5.45 -13.10
CA VAL A 129 7.96 4.32 -13.05
C VAL A 129 7.40 3.21 -12.15
N CYS A 130 6.90 3.57 -10.97
CA CYS A 130 6.33 2.61 -10.02
C CYS A 130 5.11 1.89 -10.61
N TRP A 131 4.19 2.64 -11.23
CA TRP A 131 3.01 2.10 -11.87
C TRP A 131 3.37 1.14 -13.02
N LEU A 132 4.21 1.58 -13.96
CA LEU A 132 4.61 0.78 -15.10
C LEU A 132 5.33 -0.49 -14.65
N TYR A 133 6.22 -0.40 -13.67
CA TYR A 133 6.89 -1.56 -13.09
C TYR A 133 5.88 -2.57 -12.54
N GLY A 134 4.99 -2.14 -11.65
CA GLY A 134 4.02 -3.04 -11.02
C GLY A 134 3.04 -3.67 -12.02
N ARG A 135 2.56 -2.88 -12.99
CA ARG A 135 1.68 -3.42 -14.05
C ARG A 135 2.42 -4.44 -14.91
N MET A 136 3.68 -4.17 -15.27
CA MET A 136 4.48 -5.08 -16.10
C MET A 136 4.80 -6.38 -15.37
N ILE A 137 5.14 -6.32 -14.07
CA ILE A 137 5.32 -7.53 -13.25
C ILE A 137 4.02 -8.33 -13.20
N TYR A 138 2.89 -7.67 -12.92
CA TYR A 138 1.58 -8.33 -12.91
C TYR A 138 1.24 -8.99 -14.26
N GLU A 139 1.54 -8.33 -15.38
CA GLU A 139 1.36 -8.89 -16.72
C GLU A 139 2.30 -10.06 -17.02
N GLY A 140 3.55 -9.99 -16.53
CA GLY A 140 4.58 -11.00 -16.76
C GLY A 140 4.44 -12.26 -15.90
N LEU A 141 3.77 -12.17 -14.75
CA LEU A 141 3.52 -13.32 -13.89
C LEU A 141 2.33 -14.14 -14.40
N ASP A 142 2.52 -15.45 -14.56
CA ASP A 142 1.47 -16.37 -15.03
C ASP A 142 0.31 -16.49 -14.04
N ASP A 143 0.60 -16.43 -12.74
CA ASP A 143 -0.41 -16.55 -11.67
C ASP A 143 -1.24 -15.29 -11.46
N LYS A 144 -0.86 -14.15 -12.08
CA LYS A 144 -1.52 -12.84 -11.86
C LYS A 144 -1.62 -12.49 -10.37
N ARG A 145 -0.54 -12.78 -9.63
CA ARG A 145 -0.40 -12.47 -8.21
C ARG A 145 -0.69 -10.99 -7.91
N PRO A 146 -1.42 -10.67 -6.82
CA PRO A 146 -1.63 -9.29 -6.39
C PRO A 146 -0.33 -8.51 -6.19
N ILE A 147 -0.31 -7.25 -6.62
CA ILE A 147 0.85 -6.37 -6.50
C ILE A 147 0.47 -5.09 -5.74
N GLY A 148 1.17 -4.81 -4.65
CA GLY A 148 1.09 -3.57 -3.90
C GLY A 148 2.24 -2.64 -4.23
N LEU A 149 1.95 -1.37 -4.50
CA LEU A 149 2.94 -0.36 -4.86
C LEU A 149 2.90 0.79 -3.85
N ILE A 150 4.02 1.02 -3.17
CA ILE A 150 4.17 2.08 -2.16
C ILE A 150 5.15 3.12 -2.70
N HIS A 151 4.67 4.32 -3.01
CA HIS A 151 5.48 5.42 -3.51
C HIS A 151 5.90 6.38 -2.38
N THR A 152 7.22 6.60 -2.24
CA THR A 152 7.82 7.44 -1.19
C THR A 152 8.96 8.35 -1.68
N SER A 153 9.02 8.69 -2.97
CA SER A 153 10.16 9.43 -3.52
C SER A 153 10.17 10.92 -3.14
N TRP A 154 11.36 11.51 -3.11
CA TRP A 154 11.58 12.92 -2.84
C TRP A 154 12.59 13.54 -3.81
N GLY A 155 12.19 14.56 -4.57
CA GLY A 155 13.08 15.19 -5.55
C GLY A 155 14.16 16.07 -4.92
N GLY A 156 15.38 16.04 -5.48
CA GLY A 156 16.47 16.94 -5.06
C GLY A 156 17.15 16.55 -3.75
N THR A 157 17.00 15.30 -3.30
CA THR A 157 17.72 14.75 -2.15
C THR A 157 18.97 14.02 -2.59
N SER A 158 20.10 14.35 -1.96
CA SER A 158 21.32 13.55 -2.02
C SER A 158 21.17 12.27 -1.21
N ILE A 159 21.88 11.22 -1.62
CA ILE A 159 22.03 10.00 -0.81
C ILE A 159 23.06 10.19 0.32
N GLU A 160 24.03 11.07 0.11
CA GLU A 160 25.06 11.46 1.07
C GLU A 160 24.69 12.77 1.77
N LEU A 161 25.28 12.99 2.95
CA LEU A 161 25.15 14.20 3.77
C LEU A 161 26.12 15.30 3.31
#